data_AF-A0A1E8Q0F9-F1
#
_entry.id   AF-A0A1E8Q0F9-F1
#
_cell.length_a   1.000
_cell.length_b   1.000
_cell.length_c   1.000
_cell.angle_alpha   90.00
_cell.angle_beta   90.00
_cell.angle_gamma   90.00
#
_symmetry.space_group_name_H-M   'P 1'
#
loop_
_entity.id
_entity.type
_entity.pdbx_description
1 polymer ?
#
loop_
_entity_poly.entity_id
_entity_poly.type
_entity_poly.pdbx_seq_one_letter_code
_entity_poly.pdbx_strand_id
1 'polypeptide(L)'
;MSITDVAPARTAFAAVTRIALWDSLAECSMVMATPSAEPELFAKYHRGAVASYARFGVSDAVDPDPAGCAADTALFWALTDIEGTVVGGVRAKGPLRSPDEAHATVEWAGQPGEAQVRAMLAERIPDGVLEIKTAWLAKNSATGRHRTKMIARCMFHAMAVSNVQSCMATSAAHILDQWGSSGGVIAPIPPTPYPDERYETAMMWWDRSTFAQHAEPDQVEAVVREMAQLRRAVAPDRSTRWRDLLVRSPRPRVRSTRNTRPAPVETAAPDVVSV
;
A
#
# COMPACT_ATOMS: atom_id res chain seq x y z
N MET A 1 27.08 16.14 21.68
CA MET A 1 26.99 17.01 20.48
C MET A 1 27.89 16.34 19.44
N SER A 2 27.40 15.73 18.36
CA SER A 2 26.42 16.26 17.40
C SER A 2 25.44 15.20 16.91
N ILE A 3 24.20 15.65 16.73
CA ILE A 3 23.19 15.05 15.84
C ILE A 3 23.78 15.05 14.43
N THR A 4 23.75 13.90 13.75
CA THR A 4 24.13 13.80 12.34
C THR A 4 23.01 13.08 11.58
N ASP A 5 22.34 13.89 10.75
CA ASP A 5 21.59 13.57 9.54
C ASP A 5 20.41 12.57 9.57
N VAL A 6 19.23 13.10 9.91
CA VAL A 6 17.92 12.55 9.51
C VAL A 6 17.60 12.98 8.06
N ALA A 7 18.50 12.70 7.12
CA ALA A 7 18.32 13.00 5.70
C ALA A 7 18.58 11.83 4.70
N PRO A 8 18.09 10.57 4.92
CA PRO A 8 18.10 9.57 3.85
C PRO A 8 16.72 9.29 3.20
N ALA A 9 15.59 9.58 3.86
CA ALA A 9 14.30 9.04 3.40
C ALA A 9 13.71 9.74 2.15
N ARG A 10 13.76 11.07 2.06
CA ARG A 10 13.25 11.81 0.88
C ARG A 10 14.03 11.46 -0.40
N THR A 11 15.32 11.18 -0.27
CA THR A 11 16.19 10.79 -1.38
C THR A 11 15.86 9.40 -1.93
N ALA A 12 15.35 8.50 -1.07
CA ALA A 12 15.05 7.12 -1.45
C ALA A 12 13.82 7.01 -2.37
N PHE A 13 12.78 7.84 -2.16
CA PHE A 13 11.58 7.83 -3.01
C PHE A 13 11.79 8.50 -4.38
N ALA A 14 12.67 9.49 -4.47
CA ALA A 14 12.93 10.22 -5.72
C ALA A 14 13.47 9.31 -6.84
N ALA A 15 14.09 8.18 -6.49
CA ALA A 15 14.56 7.18 -7.45
C ALA A 15 13.45 6.23 -7.95
N VAL A 16 12.29 6.19 -7.28
CA VAL A 16 11.15 5.34 -7.67
C VAL A 16 10.36 6.07 -8.76
N THR A 17 10.59 5.69 -10.01
CA THR A 17 9.80 6.16 -11.15
C THR A 17 8.50 5.36 -11.25
N ARG A 18 8.62 4.06 -11.52
CA ARG A 18 7.49 3.14 -11.63
C ARG A 18 7.98 1.72 -11.46
N ILE A 19 7.34 0.93 -10.60
CA ILE A 19 7.57 -0.52 -10.53
C ILE A 19 6.24 -1.24 -10.62
N ALA A 20 6.13 -2.19 -11.55
CA ALA A 20 4.92 -2.96 -11.77
C ALA A 20 5.18 -4.45 -11.48
N LEU A 21 4.29 -5.04 -10.68
CA LEU A 21 4.32 -6.45 -10.33
C LEU A 21 3.02 -7.10 -10.82
N TRP A 22 3.12 -8.15 -11.64
CA TRP A 22 1.96 -8.91 -12.10
C TRP A 22 1.69 -10.09 -11.17
N ASP A 23 0.42 -10.28 -10.80
CA ASP A 23 -0.06 -11.46 -10.08
C ASP A 23 -1.13 -12.15 -10.93
N SER A 24 -0.87 -13.40 -11.30
CA SER A 24 -1.75 -14.19 -12.16
C SER A 24 -3.04 -14.63 -11.47
N LEU A 25 -3.06 -14.73 -10.14
CA LEU A 25 -4.26 -15.09 -9.39
C LEU A 25 -5.16 -13.88 -9.17
N ALA A 26 -4.56 -12.69 -9.01
CA ALA A 26 -5.29 -11.42 -8.94
C ALA A 26 -5.74 -10.90 -10.32
N GLU A 27 -5.14 -11.43 -11.40
CA GLU A 27 -5.27 -10.94 -12.78
C GLU A 27 -5.08 -9.42 -12.86
N CYS A 28 -4.08 -8.92 -12.13
CA CYS A 28 -3.77 -7.50 -12.01
C CYS A 28 -2.27 -7.24 -11.98
N SER A 29 -1.88 -6.09 -12.50
CA SER A 29 -0.62 -5.46 -12.17
C SER A 29 -0.83 -4.52 -10.98
N MET A 30 0.00 -4.64 -9.95
CA MET A 30 0.14 -3.61 -8.94
C MET A 30 1.31 -2.72 -9.32
N VAL A 31 1.01 -1.44 -9.56
CA VAL A 31 1.97 -0.42 -9.96
C VAL A 31 2.27 0.46 -8.76
N MET A 32 3.50 0.44 -8.28
CA MET A 32 4.04 1.35 -7.27
C MET A 32 4.73 2.54 -7.94
N ALA A 33 4.40 3.76 -7.53
CA ALA A 33 5.03 4.98 -8.05
C ALA A 33 4.90 6.15 -7.06
N THR A 34 5.61 7.25 -7.34
CA THR A 34 5.32 8.55 -6.74
C THR A 34 4.23 9.26 -7.56
N PRO A 35 3.38 10.12 -6.97
CA PRO A 35 2.37 10.86 -7.72
C PRO A 35 2.95 11.67 -8.89
N SER A 36 4.14 12.25 -8.70
CA SER A 36 4.84 13.03 -9.75
C SER A 36 5.36 12.19 -10.91
N ALA A 37 5.72 10.92 -10.68
CA ALA A 37 6.21 10.04 -11.73
C ALA A 37 5.07 9.46 -12.58
N GLU A 38 3.88 9.34 -12.00
CA GLU A 38 2.70 8.72 -12.63
C GLU A 38 1.42 9.54 -12.35
N PRO A 39 1.34 10.82 -12.75
CA PRO A 39 0.26 11.72 -12.35
C PRO A 39 -1.11 11.29 -12.87
N GLU A 40 -1.18 10.75 -14.09
CA GLU A 40 -2.45 10.27 -14.66
C GLU A 40 -2.96 9.01 -13.94
N LEU A 41 -2.04 8.11 -13.56
CA LEU A 41 -2.39 6.90 -12.83
C LEU A 41 -2.82 7.22 -11.40
N PHE A 42 -2.11 8.15 -10.75
CA PHE A 42 -2.50 8.68 -9.44
C PHE A 42 -3.90 9.30 -9.50
N ALA A 43 -4.19 10.12 -10.51
CA ALA A 43 -5.52 10.71 -10.69
C ALA A 43 -6.62 9.66 -10.91
N LYS A 44 -6.33 8.55 -11.62
CA LYS A 44 -7.28 7.43 -11.76
C LYS A 44 -7.51 6.69 -10.44
N TYR A 45 -6.44 6.40 -9.70
CA TYR A 45 -6.52 5.82 -8.35
C TYR A 45 -7.35 6.70 -7.41
N HIS A 46 -7.05 8.00 -7.36
CA HIS A 46 -7.70 8.96 -6.47
C HIS A 46 -9.20 9.11 -6.79
N ARG A 47 -9.57 9.22 -8.07
CA ARG A 47 -11.00 9.23 -8.47
C ARG A 47 -11.75 7.99 -7.99
N GLY A 48 -11.13 6.82 -8.11
CA GLY A 48 -11.75 5.58 -7.61
C GLY A 48 -11.86 5.54 -6.09
N ALA A 49 -10.87 6.09 -5.37
CA ALA A 49 -10.95 6.25 -3.92
C ALA A 49 -12.11 7.16 -3.52
N VAL A 50 -12.19 8.37 -4.08
CA VAL A 50 -13.28 9.33 -3.80
C VAL A 50 -14.64 8.69 -4.08
N ALA A 51 -14.81 8.03 -5.22
CA ALA A 51 -16.06 7.35 -5.57
C ALA A 51 -16.39 6.20 -4.61
N SER A 52 -15.39 5.42 -4.19
CA SER A 52 -15.56 4.32 -3.25
C SER A 52 -16.02 4.83 -1.88
N TYR A 53 -15.35 5.85 -1.32
CA TYR A 53 -15.68 6.36 0.01
C TYR A 53 -17.02 7.10 0.02
N ALA A 54 -17.34 7.82 -1.05
CA ALA A 54 -18.66 8.43 -1.23
C ALA A 54 -19.79 7.39 -1.23
N ARG A 55 -19.58 6.20 -1.82
CA ARG A 55 -20.57 5.11 -1.83
C ARG A 55 -20.92 4.60 -0.43
N PHE A 56 -19.99 4.70 0.53
CA PHE A 56 -20.22 4.33 1.93
C PHE A 56 -20.65 5.51 2.82
N GLY A 57 -20.78 6.71 2.23
CA GLY A 57 -21.15 7.93 2.94
C GLY A 57 -20.06 8.40 3.90
N VAL A 58 -18.79 8.19 3.56
CA VAL A 58 -17.62 8.58 4.37
C VAL A 58 -16.63 9.42 3.56
N SER A 59 -17.16 10.30 2.69
CA SER A 59 -16.36 11.14 1.81
C SER A 59 -15.31 11.98 2.56
N ASP A 60 -15.61 12.39 3.79
CA ASP A 60 -14.74 13.24 4.61
C ASP A 60 -13.42 12.54 5.02
N ALA A 61 -13.34 11.21 4.89
CA ALA A 61 -12.10 10.46 5.12
C ALA A 61 -11.10 10.54 3.95
N VAL A 62 -11.48 11.11 2.80
CA VAL A 62 -10.61 11.27 1.63
C VAL A 62 -10.66 12.70 1.14
N ASP A 63 -9.50 13.34 1.05
CA ASP A 63 -9.38 14.67 0.44
C ASP A 63 -9.87 14.61 -1.03
N PRO A 64 -10.92 15.37 -1.39
CA PRO A 64 -11.44 15.37 -2.74
C PRO A 64 -10.52 16.09 -3.74
N ASP A 65 -9.54 16.87 -3.28
CA ASP A 65 -8.54 17.49 -4.14
C ASP A 65 -7.40 16.51 -4.45
N PRO A 66 -7.25 16.08 -5.71
CA PRO A 66 -6.12 15.23 -6.09
C PRO A 66 -4.77 15.92 -5.91
N ALA A 67 -4.67 17.24 -6.00
CA ALA A 67 -3.40 17.95 -5.85
C ALA A 67 -2.94 17.97 -4.37
N GLY A 68 -3.85 18.31 -3.45
CA GLY A 68 -3.63 18.18 -2.01
C GLY A 68 -3.26 16.75 -1.61
N CYS A 69 -4.02 15.76 -2.07
CA CYS A 69 -3.75 14.35 -1.81
C CYS A 69 -2.37 13.91 -2.35
N ALA A 70 -1.99 14.38 -3.55
CA ALA A 70 -0.68 14.08 -4.14
C ALA A 70 0.48 14.69 -3.32
N ALA A 71 0.31 15.91 -2.81
CA ALA A 71 1.34 16.59 -2.02
C ALA A 71 1.64 15.87 -0.68
N ASP A 72 0.64 15.20 -0.12
CA ASP A 72 0.74 14.39 1.10
C ASP A 72 1.14 12.92 0.83
N THR A 73 1.30 12.52 -0.44
CA THR A 73 1.57 11.13 -0.82
C THR A 73 3.03 10.91 -1.18
N ALA A 74 3.71 10.04 -0.42
CA ALA A 74 5.07 9.62 -0.70
C ALA A 74 5.12 8.55 -1.80
N LEU A 75 4.23 7.56 -1.71
CA LEU A 75 4.07 6.47 -2.66
C LEU A 75 2.59 6.13 -2.80
N PHE A 76 2.21 5.63 -3.97
CA PHE A 76 0.92 4.98 -4.15
C PHE A 76 1.06 3.68 -4.93
N TRP A 77 0.07 2.81 -4.75
CA TRP A 77 -0.11 1.58 -5.49
C TRP A 77 -1.44 1.63 -6.20
N ALA A 78 -1.43 1.44 -7.52
CA ALA A 78 -2.65 1.24 -8.30
C ALA A 78 -2.71 -0.20 -8.80
N LEU A 79 -3.85 -0.85 -8.63
CA LEU A 79 -4.12 -2.16 -9.23
C LEU A 79 -4.80 -1.93 -10.57
N THR A 80 -4.14 -2.36 -11.64
CA THR A 80 -4.68 -2.33 -12.99
C THR A 80 -4.99 -3.74 -13.46
N ASP A 81 -6.23 -3.99 -13.88
CA ASP A 81 -6.62 -5.28 -14.45
C ASP A 81 -6.04 -5.51 -15.85
N ILE A 82 -6.39 -6.64 -16.46
CA ILE A 82 -5.93 -7.02 -17.81
C ILE A 82 -6.37 -6.05 -18.91
N GLU A 83 -7.42 -5.26 -18.67
CA GLU A 83 -7.91 -4.24 -19.60
C GLU A 83 -7.22 -2.88 -19.38
N GLY A 84 -6.35 -2.78 -18.37
CA GLY A 84 -5.69 -1.54 -17.99
C GLY A 84 -6.57 -0.61 -17.15
N THR A 85 -7.70 -1.10 -16.64
CA THR A 85 -8.60 -0.34 -15.78
C THR A 85 -8.06 -0.35 -14.36
N VAL A 86 -8.06 0.82 -13.69
CA VAL A 86 -7.71 0.90 -12.27
C VAL A 86 -8.87 0.34 -11.45
N VAL A 87 -8.64 -0.79 -10.80
CA VAL A 87 -9.62 -1.55 -10.02
C VAL A 87 -9.36 -1.47 -8.51
N GLY A 88 -8.46 -0.60 -8.10
CA GLY A 88 -8.19 -0.34 -6.69
C GLY A 88 -6.82 0.26 -6.47
N GLY A 89 -6.48 0.47 -5.21
CA GLY A 89 -5.18 0.99 -4.82
C GLY A 89 -5.13 1.42 -3.38
N VAL A 90 -3.99 1.99 -3.00
CA VAL A 90 -3.67 2.45 -1.65
C VAL A 90 -2.52 3.45 -1.73
N ARG A 91 -2.38 4.35 -0.74
CA ARG A 91 -1.28 5.32 -0.67
C ARG A 91 -0.53 5.24 0.65
N ALA A 92 0.70 5.73 0.65
CA ALA A 92 1.53 5.90 1.84
C ALA A 92 1.90 7.37 2.03
N LYS A 93 1.81 7.83 3.28
CA LYS A 93 2.35 9.09 3.78
C LYS A 93 3.70 8.85 4.47
N GLY A 94 4.59 9.83 4.40
CA GLY A 94 5.79 9.90 5.22
C GLY A 94 7.14 9.71 4.49
N PRO A 95 8.22 9.34 5.22
CA PRO A 95 8.17 8.93 6.63
C PRO A 95 7.76 10.06 7.54
N LEU A 96 7.00 9.72 8.57
CA LEU A 96 6.51 10.66 9.57
C LEU A 96 7.69 11.23 10.36
N ARG A 97 7.64 12.54 10.64
CA ARG A 97 8.65 13.27 11.42
C ARG A 97 8.21 13.55 12.85
N SER A 98 6.90 13.58 13.08
CA SER A 98 6.29 13.71 14.39
C SER A 98 4.94 12.99 14.41
N PRO A 99 4.42 12.64 15.60
CA PRO A 99 3.08 12.05 15.71
C PRO A 99 2.00 12.91 15.05
N ASP A 100 2.12 14.24 15.08
CA ASP A 100 1.14 15.18 14.53
C ASP A 100 1.00 15.11 13.00
N GLU A 101 1.92 14.46 12.30
CA GLU A 101 1.79 14.21 10.85
C GLU A 101 0.91 13.00 10.54
N ALA A 102 0.70 12.11 11.52
CA ALA A 102 -0.11 10.91 11.37
C ALA A 102 -1.59 11.26 11.48
N HIS A 103 -2.39 10.85 10.50
CA HIS A 103 -3.84 11.05 10.53
C HIS A 103 -4.49 10.31 11.71
N ALA A 104 -3.91 9.18 12.14
CA ALA A 104 -4.35 8.47 13.33
C ALA A 104 -4.42 9.33 14.61
N THR A 105 -3.66 10.41 14.72
CA THR A 105 -3.79 11.34 15.87
C THR A 105 -5.05 12.20 15.80
N VAL A 106 -5.57 12.46 14.60
CA VAL A 106 -6.87 13.12 14.39
C VAL A 106 -8.00 12.14 14.73
N GLU A 107 -7.88 10.89 14.30
CA GLU A 107 -8.90 9.86 14.53
C GLU A 107 -9.12 9.58 16.02
N TRP A 108 -8.06 9.62 16.84
CA TRP A 108 -8.14 9.42 18.28
C TRP A 108 -8.28 10.71 19.11
N ALA A 109 -8.40 11.88 18.48
CA ALA A 109 -8.47 13.15 19.22
C ALA A 109 -9.68 13.18 20.17
N GLY A 110 -9.42 13.33 21.47
CA GLY A 110 -10.45 13.30 22.52
C GLY A 110 -10.99 11.90 22.86
N GLN A 111 -10.41 10.84 22.29
CA GLN A 111 -10.89 9.47 22.42
C GLN A 111 -10.04 8.65 23.41
N PRO A 112 -10.60 7.58 24.02
CA PRO A 112 -9.79 6.62 24.75
C PRO A 112 -8.69 6.05 23.85
N GLY A 113 -7.44 6.11 24.29
CA GLY A 113 -6.32 5.65 23.48
C GLY A 113 -5.46 6.76 22.87
N GLU A 114 -5.89 8.03 22.91
CA GLU A 114 -5.14 9.15 22.28
C GLU A 114 -3.68 9.21 22.75
N ALA A 115 -3.45 9.14 24.06
CA ALA A 115 -2.11 9.16 24.63
C ALA A 115 -1.27 7.94 24.17
N GLN A 116 -1.88 6.76 24.08
CA GLN A 116 -1.21 5.55 23.58
C GLN A 116 -0.85 5.66 22.10
N VAL A 117 -1.73 6.20 21.26
CA VAL A 117 -1.46 6.44 19.83
C VAL A 117 -0.23 7.33 19.67
N ARG A 118 -0.24 8.48 20.35
CA ARG A 118 0.86 9.45 20.30
C ARG A 118 2.18 8.84 20.81
N ALA A 119 2.14 8.07 21.90
CA ALA A 119 3.31 7.41 22.46
C ALA A 119 3.88 6.34 21.52
N MET A 120 3.04 5.46 20.96
CA MET A 120 3.50 4.39 20.06
C MET A 120 4.10 4.94 18.76
N LEU A 121 3.54 6.04 18.22
CA LEU A 121 4.11 6.76 17.09
C LEU A 121 5.47 7.39 17.46
N ALA A 122 5.53 8.13 18.58
CA ALA A 122 6.76 8.78 19.02
C ALA A 122 7.91 7.80 19.27
N GLU A 123 7.59 6.59 19.76
CA GLU A 123 8.56 5.51 19.97
C GLU A 123 9.17 4.99 18.65
N ARG A 124 8.36 4.86 17.59
CA ARG A 124 8.76 4.21 16.32
C ARG A 124 9.28 5.18 15.26
N ILE A 125 8.86 6.44 15.31
CA ILE A 125 9.26 7.48 14.33
C ILE A 125 10.78 7.59 14.16
N PRO A 126 11.63 7.51 15.22
CA PRO A 126 13.09 7.52 15.06
C PRO A 126 13.64 6.43 14.12
N ASP A 127 12.99 5.28 14.03
CA ASP A 127 13.35 4.16 13.13
C ASP A 127 12.65 4.23 11.76
N GLY A 128 11.85 5.27 11.55
CA GLY A 128 11.06 5.51 10.35
C GLY A 128 9.71 4.80 10.39
N VAL A 129 8.64 5.58 10.18
CA VAL A 129 7.25 5.09 10.06
C VAL A 129 6.61 5.65 8.80
N LEU A 130 5.97 4.79 8.02
CA LEU A 130 5.02 5.21 6.98
C LEU A 130 3.60 4.94 7.43
N GLU A 131 2.70 5.88 7.17
CA GLU A 131 1.27 5.70 7.40
C GLU A 131 0.58 5.35 6.08
N ILE A 132 -0.27 4.33 6.11
CA ILE A 132 -0.93 3.79 4.92
C ILE A 132 -2.39 4.20 4.97
N LYS A 133 -2.86 4.79 3.88
CA LYS A 133 -4.17 5.45 3.82
C LYS A 133 -4.92 5.09 2.55
N THR A 134 -6.24 5.27 2.63
CA THR A 134 -7.10 5.41 1.45
C THR A 134 -7.00 4.18 0.54
N ALA A 135 -7.09 3.00 1.15
CA ALA A 135 -7.17 1.75 0.42
C ALA A 135 -8.60 1.56 -0.10
N TRP A 136 -8.73 1.07 -1.35
CA TRP A 136 -10.01 0.68 -1.94
C TRP A 136 -9.83 -0.39 -3.02
N LEU A 137 -10.90 -1.16 -3.27
CA LEU A 137 -11.00 -2.12 -4.36
C LEU A 137 -12.36 -2.00 -5.04
N ALA A 138 -12.36 -2.08 -6.37
CA ALA A 138 -13.57 -2.26 -7.14
C ALA A 138 -14.17 -3.64 -6.84
N LYS A 139 -15.49 -3.73 -6.85
CA LYS A 139 -16.21 -4.98 -6.61
C LYS A 139 -15.94 -5.98 -7.73
N ASN A 140 -15.26 -7.08 -7.41
CA ASN A 140 -15.13 -8.25 -8.28
C ASN A 140 -15.12 -9.53 -7.44
N SER A 141 -16.09 -10.41 -7.64
CA SER A 141 -16.27 -11.62 -6.83
C SER A 141 -15.29 -12.74 -7.17
N ALA A 142 -14.76 -12.81 -8.40
CA ALA A 142 -13.90 -13.91 -8.83
C ALA A 142 -12.45 -13.77 -8.34
N THR A 143 -11.89 -12.56 -8.43
CA THR A 143 -10.48 -12.28 -8.09
C THR A 143 -10.32 -11.41 -6.84
N GLY A 144 -11.42 -11.00 -6.21
CA GLY A 144 -11.44 -10.06 -5.09
C GLY A 144 -10.52 -10.46 -3.94
N ARG A 145 -10.56 -11.72 -3.50
CA ARG A 145 -9.69 -12.22 -2.42
C ARG A 145 -8.20 -12.11 -2.77
N HIS A 146 -7.82 -12.43 -4.01
CA HIS A 146 -6.43 -12.35 -4.45
C HIS A 146 -5.95 -10.90 -4.56
N ARG A 147 -6.81 -9.99 -5.07
CA ARG A 147 -6.53 -8.54 -5.14
C ARG A 147 -6.39 -7.91 -3.75
N THR A 148 -7.26 -8.29 -2.82
CA THR A 148 -7.18 -7.95 -1.39
C THR A 148 -5.82 -8.32 -0.80
N LYS A 149 -5.41 -9.59 -0.97
CA LYS A 149 -4.11 -10.07 -0.51
C LYS A 149 -2.95 -9.32 -1.18
N MET A 150 -3.06 -9.04 -2.47
CA MET A 150 -2.05 -8.28 -3.21
C MET A 150 -1.85 -6.86 -2.67
N ILE A 151 -2.95 -6.13 -2.39
CA ILE A 151 -2.87 -4.80 -1.77
C ILE A 151 -2.26 -4.86 -0.37
N ALA A 152 -2.62 -5.86 0.44
CA ALA A 152 -2.13 -5.98 1.81
C ALA A 152 -0.59 -6.03 1.91
N ARG A 153 0.10 -6.53 0.87
CA ARG A 153 1.57 -6.60 0.81
C ARG A 153 2.26 -5.27 0.50
N CYS A 154 1.52 -4.21 0.13
CA CYS A 154 2.12 -2.94 -0.26
C CYS A 154 3.02 -2.31 0.82
N MET A 155 2.75 -2.57 2.11
CA MET A 155 3.56 -2.07 3.23
C MET A 155 5.03 -2.47 3.09
N PHE A 156 5.29 -3.72 2.67
CA PHE A 156 6.64 -4.24 2.52
C PHE A 156 7.36 -3.67 1.31
N HIS A 157 6.61 -3.29 0.27
CA HIS A 157 7.15 -2.55 -0.86
C HIS A 157 7.62 -1.18 -0.40
N ALA A 158 6.78 -0.49 0.37
CA ALA A 158 7.09 0.81 0.96
C ALA A 158 8.35 0.72 1.83
N MET A 159 8.38 -0.20 2.80
CA MET A 159 9.54 -0.41 3.69
C MET A 159 10.82 -0.81 2.96
N ALA A 160 10.70 -1.59 1.88
CA ALA A 160 11.87 -2.00 1.09
C ALA A 160 12.52 -0.83 0.35
N VAL A 161 11.72 0.11 -0.18
CA VAL A 161 12.25 1.25 -0.95
C VAL A 161 12.62 2.45 -0.09
N SER A 162 11.92 2.66 1.04
CA SER A 162 12.19 3.78 1.96
C SER A 162 13.22 3.45 3.05
N ASN A 163 13.57 2.17 3.18
CA ASN A 163 14.43 1.65 4.25
C ASN A 163 13.95 1.99 5.67
N VAL A 164 12.63 2.04 5.88
CA VAL A 164 12.03 2.17 7.22
C VAL A 164 11.74 0.82 7.86
N GLN A 165 11.60 0.78 9.19
CA GLN A 165 11.32 -0.45 9.93
C GLN A 165 9.84 -0.80 10.01
N SER A 166 8.97 0.22 10.08
CA SER A 166 7.55 0.00 10.34
C SER A 166 6.63 0.74 9.37
N CYS A 167 5.48 0.14 9.09
CA CYS A 167 4.31 0.83 8.55
C CYS A 167 3.17 0.72 9.54
N MET A 168 2.28 1.69 9.50
CA MET A 168 1.04 1.68 10.27
C MET A 168 -0.14 2.06 9.39
N ALA A 169 -1.32 1.61 9.80
CA ALA A 169 -2.58 2.01 9.20
C ALA A 169 -3.65 2.04 10.29
N THR A 170 -4.72 2.76 10.01
CA THR A 170 -5.96 2.67 10.77
C THR A 170 -7.04 2.13 9.85
N SER A 171 -7.92 1.32 10.42
CA SER A 171 -8.86 0.57 9.62
C SER A 171 -10.09 0.17 10.41
N ALA A 172 -11.23 0.11 9.73
CA ALA A 172 -12.46 -0.40 10.30
C ALA A 172 -12.32 -1.89 10.69
N ALA A 173 -12.97 -2.28 11.79
CA ALA A 173 -12.88 -3.62 12.39
C ALA A 173 -13.14 -4.76 11.38
N HIS A 174 -14.09 -4.58 10.47
CA HIS A 174 -14.54 -5.62 9.54
C HIS A 174 -13.52 -6.00 8.44
N ILE A 175 -12.41 -5.27 8.29
CA ILE A 175 -11.35 -5.60 7.32
C ILE A 175 -9.98 -5.88 7.97
N LEU A 176 -9.90 -5.91 9.30
CA LEU A 176 -8.63 -6.13 10.01
C LEU A 176 -8.00 -7.48 9.67
N ASP A 177 -8.80 -8.56 9.51
CA ASP A 177 -8.31 -9.89 9.13
C ASP A 177 -7.61 -9.88 7.76
N GLN A 178 -8.13 -9.07 6.82
CA GLN A 178 -7.50 -8.91 5.50
C GLN A 178 -6.10 -8.32 5.63
N TRP A 179 -5.93 -7.28 6.44
CA TRP A 179 -4.65 -6.66 6.72
C TRP A 179 -3.74 -7.60 7.52
N GLY A 180 -4.30 -8.30 8.50
CA GLY A 180 -3.65 -9.30 9.33
C GLY A 180 -3.03 -10.44 8.51
N SER A 181 -3.65 -10.83 7.40
CA SER A 181 -3.10 -11.87 6.50
C SER A 181 -1.67 -11.57 6.01
N SER A 182 -1.31 -10.28 5.88
CA SER A 182 0.02 -9.83 5.46
C SER A 182 1.00 -9.63 6.62
N GLY A 183 0.59 -9.88 7.86
CA GLY A 183 1.41 -9.70 9.07
C GLY A 183 1.14 -8.43 9.84
N GLY A 184 0.01 -7.76 9.57
CA GLY A 184 -0.46 -6.63 10.37
C GLY A 184 -0.92 -7.08 11.75
N VAL A 185 -0.49 -6.38 12.80
CA VAL A 185 -0.85 -6.65 14.19
C VAL A 185 -1.67 -5.48 14.72
N ILE A 186 -2.85 -5.78 15.28
CA ILE A 186 -3.69 -4.77 15.94
C ILE A 186 -2.95 -4.24 17.16
N ALA A 187 -2.83 -2.91 17.27
CA ALA A 187 -2.22 -2.26 18.41
C ALA A 187 -3.09 -2.49 19.67
N PRO A 188 -2.47 -2.64 20.87
CA PRO A 188 -3.21 -2.76 22.13
C PRO A 188 -3.77 -1.40 22.60
N ILE A 189 -4.51 -0.73 21.72
CA ILE A 189 -5.14 0.57 21.93
C ILE A 189 -6.66 0.35 21.76
N PRO A 190 -7.50 0.89 22.65
CA PRO A 190 -8.95 0.84 22.45
C PRO A 190 -9.33 1.41 21.08
N PRO A 191 -10.20 0.73 20.32
CA PRO A 191 -10.66 1.26 19.05
C PRO A 191 -11.53 2.51 19.27
N THR A 192 -11.71 3.29 18.20
CA THR A 192 -12.41 4.58 18.26
C THR A 192 -13.44 4.72 17.12
N PRO A 193 -14.57 5.42 17.33
CA PRO A 193 -15.48 5.75 16.23
C PRO A 193 -14.82 6.71 15.22
N TYR A 194 -14.58 6.25 14.00
CA TYR A 194 -14.06 7.08 12.91
C TYR A 194 -14.36 6.44 11.54
N PRO A 195 -14.80 7.20 10.52
CA PRO A 195 -14.97 8.66 10.52
C PRO A 195 -16.28 9.13 11.17
N ASP A 196 -17.17 8.19 11.48
CA ASP A 196 -18.38 8.41 12.26
C ASP A 196 -18.69 7.17 13.12
N GLU A 197 -19.77 7.23 13.92
CA GLU A 197 -20.16 6.21 14.89
C GLU A 197 -20.50 4.84 14.28
N ARG A 198 -20.69 4.73 12.95
CA ARG A 198 -20.96 3.45 12.29
C ARG A 198 -19.72 2.56 12.19
N TYR A 199 -18.54 3.12 12.37
CA TYR A 199 -17.26 2.45 12.13
C TYR A 199 -16.41 2.44 13.39
N GLU A 200 -16.06 1.24 13.84
CA GLU A 200 -15.05 1.04 14.87
C GLU A 200 -13.68 0.92 14.19
N THR A 201 -12.83 1.94 14.38
CA THR A 201 -11.51 2.04 13.78
C THR A 201 -10.44 1.59 14.77
N ALA A 202 -9.55 0.69 14.32
CA ALA A 202 -8.42 0.18 15.08
C ALA A 202 -7.10 0.49 14.36
N MET A 203 -6.04 0.70 15.14
CA MET A 203 -4.69 0.87 14.64
C MET A 203 -4.01 -0.48 14.41
N MET A 204 -3.31 -0.63 13.29
CA MET A 204 -2.49 -1.80 12.97
C MET A 204 -1.04 -1.40 12.67
N TRP A 205 -0.12 -2.29 13.01
CA TRP A 205 1.32 -2.15 12.74
C TRP A 205 1.84 -3.31 11.92
N TRP A 206 2.74 -2.99 11.00
CA TRP A 206 3.60 -3.94 10.30
C TRP A 206 5.04 -3.65 10.68
N ASP A 207 5.76 -4.68 11.04
CA ASP A 207 7.18 -4.61 11.37
C ASP A 207 7.97 -5.51 10.42
N ARG A 208 8.96 -4.92 9.75
CA ARG A 208 9.76 -5.61 8.75
C ARG A 208 10.51 -6.83 9.29
N SER A 209 10.83 -6.85 10.58
CA SER A 209 11.60 -7.92 11.23
C SER A 209 10.72 -9.05 11.78
N THR A 210 9.47 -8.77 12.17
CA THR A 210 8.59 -9.76 12.81
C THR A 210 7.41 -10.21 11.97
N PHE A 211 7.11 -9.56 10.82
CA PHE A 211 5.89 -9.85 10.05
C PHE A 211 5.68 -11.34 9.72
N ALA A 212 6.77 -12.09 9.44
CA ALA A 212 6.68 -13.51 9.09
C ALA A 212 6.16 -14.40 10.24
N GLN A 213 6.15 -13.88 11.47
CA GLN A 213 5.56 -14.55 12.64
C GLN A 213 4.03 -14.38 12.69
N HIS A 214 3.48 -13.40 11.97
CA HIS A 214 2.07 -13.02 12.02
C HIS A 214 1.34 -13.25 10.69
N ALA A 215 2.04 -13.17 9.57
CA ALA A 215 1.47 -13.29 8.23
C ALA A 215 1.10 -14.74 7.88
N GLU A 216 0.15 -14.91 6.97
CA GLU A 216 -0.13 -16.20 6.35
C GLU A 216 1.10 -16.69 5.55
N PRO A 217 1.40 -18.00 5.54
CA PRO A 217 2.59 -18.52 4.86
C PRO A 217 2.70 -18.15 3.37
N ASP A 218 1.57 -18.12 2.64
CA ASP A 218 1.52 -17.73 1.23
C ASP A 218 1.82 -16.23 1.05
N GLN A 219 1.40 -15.38 1.99
CA GLN A 219 1.75 -13.96 2.02
C GLN A 219 3.24 -13.77 2.30
N VAL A 220 3.83 -14.53 3.22
CA VAL A 220 5.29 -14.47 3.48
C VAL A 220 6.09 -14.78 2.21
N GLU A 221 5.74 -15.87 1.52
CA GLU A 221 6.41 -16.25 0.28
C GLU A 221 6.27 -15.15 -0.79
N ALA A 222 5.06 -14.63 -0.97
CA ALA A 222 4.79 -13.56 -1.94
C ALA A 222 5.57 -12.28 -1.61
N VAL A 223 5.58 -11.83 -0.34
CA VAL A 223 6.34 -10.66 0.11
C VAL A 223 7.83 -10.85 -0.15
N VAL A 224 8.42 -11.99 0.21
CA VAL A 224 9.84 -12.25 -0.02
C VAL A 224 10.18 -12.20 -1.51
N ARG A 225 9.35 -12.82 -2.36
CA ARG A 225 9.50 -12.80 -3.81
C ARG A 225 9.41 -11.38 -4.38
N GLU A 226 8.39 -10.62 -3.98
CA GLU A 226 8.13 -9.27 -4.47
C GLU A 226 9.23 -8.29 -4.01
N MET A 227 9.67 -8.36 -2.76
CA MET A 227 10.82 -7.57 -2.26
C MET A 227 12.11 -7.89 -3.03
N ALA A 228 12.35 -9.15 -3.39
CA ALA A 228 13.51 -9.52 -4.20
C ALA A 228 13.44 -8.92 -5.62
N GLN A 229 12.24 -8.87 -6.22
CA GLN A 229 12.02 -8.22 -7.51
C GLN A 229 12.22 -6.70 -7.42
N LEU A 230 11.68 -6.06 -6.38
CA LEU A 230 11.85 -4.63 -6.12
C LEU A 230 13.32 -4.24 -5.96
N ARG A 231 14.09 -4.99 -5.18
CA ARG A 231 15.54 -4.75 -5.01
C ARG A 231 16.29 -4.80 -6.34
N ARG A 232 15.89 -5.66 -7.28
CA ARG A 232 16.49 -5.72 -8.62
C ARG A 232 16.09 -4.52 -9.49
N ALA A 233 14.87 -4.03 -9.33
CA ALA A 233 14.35 -2.88 -10.08
C ALA A 233 14.93 -1.53 -9.58
N VAL A 234 15.22 -1.41 -8.29
CA VAL A 234 15.76 -0.19 -7.66
C VAL A 234 17.30 -0.18 -7.62
N ALA A 235 17.96 -1.32 -7.83
CA ALA A 235 19.42 -1.37 -7.87
C ALA A 235 19.96 -0.39 -8.94
N PRO A 236 20.94 0.47 -8.61
CA PRO A 236 21.53 1.37 -9.58
C PRO A 236 22.06 0.54 -10.75
N ASP A 237 21.70 0.99 -11.94
CA ASP A 237 22.05 0.38 -13.20
C ASP A 237 23.51 -0.10 -13.21
N ARG A 238 23.72 -1.43 -13.15
CA ARG A 238 25.05 -2.02 -13.39
C ARG A 238 25.47 -1.90 -14.87
N SER A 239 24.66 -1.32 -15.76
CA SER A 239 24.94 -1.19 -17.19
C SER A 239 26.01 -0.17 -17.56
N THR A 240 26.54 0.62 -16.62
CA THR A 240 27.78 1.37 -16.88
C THR A 240 29.03 0.47 -17.00
N ARG A 241 28.90 -0.87 -16.85
CA ARG A 241 30.02 -1.81 -17.01
C ARG A 241 29.84 -2.91 -18.08
N TRP A 242 28.77 -2.88 -18.88
CA TRP A 242 28.47 -3.93 -19.86
C TRP A 242 28.51 -3.48 -21.33
N ARG A 243 28.79 -2.20 -21.62
CA ARG A 243 28.83 -1.70 -23.01
C ARG A 243 30.01 -2.20 -23.86
N ASP A 244 30.97 -2.93 -23.29
CA ASP A 244 32.14 -3.43 -24.04
C ASP A 244 32.07 -4.90 -24.49
N LEU A 245 31.00 -5.67 -24.19
CA LEU A 245 30.97 -7.08 -24.62
C LEU A 245 29.60 -7.51 -25.20
N LEU A 246 29.55 -7.44 -26.54
CA LEU A 246 28.82 -8.34 -27.48
C LEU A 246 27.28 -8.18 -27.52
N VAL A 247 26.66 -7.52 -28.51
CA VAL A 247 26.54 -7.84 -29.96
C VAL A 247 26.12 -9.29 -30.25
N ARG A 248 24.79 -9.55 -30.26
CA ARG A 248 23.97 -10.25 -31.28
C ARG A 248 22.77 -11.01 -30.67
N SER A 249 21.54 -10.59 -31.03
CA SER A 249 20.32 -11.42 -30.93
C SER A 249 20.30 -12.49 -32.04
N PRO A 250 19.43 -13.54 -31.95
CA PRO A 250 18.04 -13.41 -32.46
C PRO A 250 16.94 -14.16 -31.66
N ARG A 251 15.70 -13.69 -31.85
CA ARG A 251 14.40 -14.15 -31.29
C ARG A 251 13.98 -15.56 -31.76
N PRO A 252 13.03 -16.21 -31.04
CA PRO A 252 11.87 -16.77 -31.76
C PRO A 252 10.48 -16.64 -31.11
N ARG A 253 9.53 -16.45 -32.03
CA ARG A 253 8.06 -16.67 -32.17
C ARG A 253 7.13 -17.06 -30.99
N VAL A 254 5.97 -16.38 -31.04
CA VAL A 254 4.70 -16.57 -30.32
C VAL A 254 3.85 -17.72 -30.90
N ARG A 255 3.07 -18.41 -30.04
CA ARG A 255 1.84 -19.12 -30.41
C ARG A 255 0.73 -18.86 -29.38
N SER A 256 -0.45 -18.53 -29.88
CA SER A 256 -1.69 -18.29 -29.12
C SER A 256 -2.55 -19.54 -28.99
N THR A 257 -3.35 -19.65 -27.93
CA THR A 257 -4.68 -20.28 -27.98
C THR A 257 -5.65 -19.69 -26.94
N ARG A 258 -6.85 -19.38 -27.42
CA ARG A 258 -8.17 -19.11 -26.77
C ARG A 258 -8.61 -20.24 -25.83
N ASN A 259 -9.68 -20.20 -25.02
CA ASN A 259 -10.61 -19.24 -24.40
C ASN A 259 -11.68 -20.14 -23.74
N THR A 260 -12.02 -19.99 -22.46
CA THR A 260 -13.23 -20.64 -21.88
C THR A 260 -13.84 -19.77 -20.77
N ARG A 261 -15.16 -19.54 -20.87
CA ARG A 261 -16.01 -18.75 -19.95
C ARG A 261 -16.34 -19.51 -18.66
N PRO A 262 -16.54 -18.85 -17.50
CA PRO A 262 -17.24 -19.42 -16.36
C PRO A 262 -18.68 -18.88 -16.21
N ALA A 263 -19.50 -19.71 -15.55
CA ALA A 263 -20.90 -19.47 -15.16
C ALA A 263 -21.00 -18.76 -13.79
N PRO A 264 -22.18 -18.28 -13.36
CA PRO A 264 -22.32 -17.20 -12.37
C PRO A 264 -22.22 -17.69 -10.92
N VAL A 265 -21.71 -16.84 -10.03
CA VAL A 265 -21.71 -17.07 -8.59
C VAL A 265 -22.44 -15.93 -7.86
N GLU A 266 -23.23 -16.41 -6.93
CA GLU A 266 -24.06 -15.82 -5.89
C GLU A 266 -23.33 -14.82 -4.98
N THR A 267 -24.11 -13.93 -4.39
CA THR A 267 -23.71 -12.74 -3.64
C THR A 267 -23.01 -13.04 -2.31
N ALA A 268 -21.76 -12.60 -2.18
CA ALA A 268 -21.09 -12.36 -0.89
C ALA A 268 -20.15 -11.14 -1.00
N ALA A 269 -20.04 -10.37 0.09
CA ALA A 269 -19.42 -9.05 0.15
C ALA A 269 -17.89 -9.07 0.01
N PRO A 270 -17.31 -8.05 -0.65
CA PRO A 270 -16.08 -7.44 -0.13
C PRO A 270 -16.11 -5.91 -0.24
N ASP A 271 -15.71 -5.22 0.83
CA ASP A 271 -15.41 -3.80 0.80
C ASP A 271 -14.02 -3.61 1.42
N VAL A 272 -13.11 -2.88 0.76
CA VAL A 272 -11.91 -2.35 1.43
C VAL A 272 -12.14 -0.86 1.63
N VAL A 273 -12.27 -0.47 2.89
CA VAL A 273 -12.23 0.91 3.33
C VAL A 273 -11.31 0.97 4.55
N SER A 274 -10.03 1.27 4.29
CA SER A 274 -9.07 1.60 5.36
C SER A 274 -9.14 3.11 5.54
N VAL A 275 -9.74 3.56 6.64
CA VAL A 275 -10.01 4.98 6.89
C VAL A 275 -8.74 5.79 6.98
#